data_AF-A0A2N2K0N3-F1
#
_entry.id   AF-A0A2N2K0N3-F1
#
_cell.length_a   1.000
_cell.length_b   1.000
_cell.length_c   1.000
_cell.angle_alpha   90.00
_cell.angle_beta   90.00
_cell.angle_gamma   90.00
#
_symmetry.space_group_name_H-M   'P 1'
#
loop_
_entity.id
_entity.type
_entity.pdbx_description
1 polymer ?
#
loop_
_entity_poly.entity_id
_entity_poly.type
_entity_poly.pdbx_seq_one_letter_code
_entity_poly.pdbx_strand_id
1 'polypeptide(L)'
;MRKLAVLIAIGFMLSSIAGCATVKDVQRASDLIRTDNELTRLLLEVRPEDHAGAETYLNALADHAKGEADILRNSSGSIPDAIAYYRIAATAYWRSGRNDVANNLFEVTENGSSLCAASSNKAPDRDCMFLQLVIPFAGLESIAERSDLSGLLNSVSFSDGTATQGEIDTMMKIYESLVQVKPLVAKILAVSTDNRYLSHAGMRDYYCRNARNAFEDYDGKLGVFTGKVTGLSENFPAQRGDLKITEKQIENLGLQNDIPAFCSK
;
A
#
# COMPACT_ATOMS: atom_id res chain seq x y z
N MET A 1 -59.50 27.30 10.78
CA MET A 1 -58.45 26.99 11.79
C MET A 1 -57.75 25.64 11.57
N ARG A 2 -58.43 24.54 11.24
CA ARG A 2 -57.79 23.21 11.01
C ARG A 2 -56.70 23.17 9.90
N LYS A 3 -56.84 23.95 8.81
CA LYS A 3 -55.85 23.96 7.71
C LYS A 3 -54.54 24.69 8.04
N LEU A 4 -54.56 25.63 8.99
CA LEU A 4 -53.38 26.38 9.42
C LEU A 4 -52.48 25.54 10.35
N ALA A 5 -53.10 24.72 11.21
CA ALA A 5 -52.38 23.80 12.10
C ALA A 5 -51.62 22.70 11.34
N VAL A 6 -52.15 22.22 10.21
CA VAL A 6 -51.48 21.22 9.36
C VAL A 6 -50.27 21.81 8.63
N LEU A 7 -50.36 23.05 8.15
CA LEU A 7 -49.23 23.72 7.49
C LEU A 7 -48.09 24.05 8.47
N ILE A 8 -48.41 24.39 9.72
CA ILE A 8 -47.40 24.63 10.77
C ILE A 8 -46.73 23.30 11.18
N ALA A 9 -47.49 22.20 11.28
CA ALA A 9 -46.93 20.88 11.58
C ALA A 9 -46.00 20.35 10.48
N ILE A 10 -46.32 20.61 9.21
CA ILE A 10 -45.46 20.25 8.07
C ILE A 10 -44.21 21.15 8.02
N GLY A 11 -44.33 22.44 8.35
CA GLY A 11 -43.19 23.36 8.46
C GLY A 11 -42.18 22.99 9.56
N PHE A 12 -42.67 22.47 10.70
CA PHE A 12 -41.82 21.98 11.80
C PHE A 12 -41.19 20.60 11.47
N MET A 13 -41.88 19.71 10.76
CA MET A 13 -41.30 18.46 10.30
C MET A 13 -40.21 18.65 9.23
N LEU A 14 -40.35 19.63 8.33
CA LEU A 14 -39.33 19.90 7.30
C LEU A 14 -38.06 20.58 7.84
N SER A 15 -38.17 21.32 8.95
CA SER A 15 -37.00 21.91 9.63
C SER A 15 -36.29 20.93 10.58
N SER A 16 -36.86 19.74 10.80
CA SER A 16 -36.26 18.67 11.63
C SER A 16 -35.39 17.69 10.83
N ILE A 17 -35.34 17.80 9.49
CA ILE A 17 -34.62 16.87 8.60
C ILE A 17 -33.32 17.48 8.05
N ALA A 18 -33.07 18.77 8.27
CA ALA A 18 -31.74 19.34 8.07
C ALA A 18 -30.85 18.89 9.24
N GLY A 19 -30.21 17.73 9.10
CA GLY A 19 -29.17 17.29 10.04
C GLY A 19 -28.14 18.40 10.18
N CYS A 20 -28.08 19.03 11.35
CA CYS A 20 -27.14 20.10 11.63
C CYS A 20 -25.71 19.55 11.52
N ALA A 21 -25.05 19.77 10.38
CA ALA A 21 -23.60 19.67 10.32
C ALA A 21 -23.03 20.65 11.35
N THR A 22 -22.20 20.16 12.26
CA THR A 22 -21.61 21.04 13.28
C THR A 22 -20.55 21.93 12.61
N VAL A 23 -20.22 23.08 13.22
CA VAL A 23 -19.10 23.93 12.77
C VAL A 23 -17.82 23.12 12.63
N LYS A 24 -17.62 22.14 13.53
CA LYS A 24 -16.48 21.22 13.50
C LYS A 24 -16.49 20.29 12.28
N ASP A 25 -17.66 19.83 11.83
CA ASP A 25 -17.77 19.01 10.63
C ASP A 25 -17.45 19.80 9.35
N VAL A 26 -17.91 21.05 9.27
CA VAL A 26 -17.59 21.95 8.14
C VAL A 26 -16.10 22.27 8.10
N GLN A 27 -15.51 22.57 9.26
CA GLN A 27 -14.08 22.84 9.35
C GLN A 27 -13.26 21.62 8.92
N ARG A 28 -13.59 20.43 9.43
CA ARG A 28 -12.93 19.16 9.04
C ARG A 28 -12.99 18.92 7.54
N ALA A 29 -14.16 19.08 6.93
CA ALA A 29 -14.33 18.93 5.48
C ALA A 29 -13.51 19.97 4.70
N SER A 30 -13.47 21.21 5.18
CA SER A 30 -12.67 22.28 4.57
C SER A 30 -11.17 22.00 4.66
N ASP A 31 -10.69 21.50 5.81
CA ASP A 31 -9.29 21.15 6.01
C ASP A 31 -8.90 19.99 5.07
N LEU A 32 -9.74 18.97 4.93
CA LEU A 32 -9.51 17.86 4.00
C LEU A 32 -9.40 18.34 2.54
N ILE A 33 -10.33 19.20 2.11
CA ILE A 33 -10.29 19.79 0.75
C ILE A 33 -9.01 20.61 0.56
N ARG A 34 -8.58 21.38 1.56
CA ARG A 34 -7.34 22.14 1.47
C ARG A 34 -6.13 21.22 1.31
N THR A 35 -6.04 20.15 2.10
CA THR A 35 -4.94 19.18 2.01
C THR A 35 -4.93 18.47 0.65
N ASP A 36 -6.09 18.13 0.09
CA ASP A 36 -6.18 17.49 -1.23
C ASP A 36 -5.80 18.44 -2.38
N ASN A 37 -6.20 19.71 -2.27
CA ASN A 37 -5.78 20.75 -3.21
C ASN A 37 -4.27 21.02 -3.12
N GLU A 38 -3.69 20.96 -1.93
CA GLU A 38 -2.25 21.09 -1.75
C GLU A 38 -1.48 19.92 -2.37
N LEU A 39 -1.97 18.68 -2.20
CA LEU A 39 -1.44 17.52 -2.92
C LEU A 39 -1.47 17.77 -4.42
N THR A 40 -2.63 18.15 -4.96
CA THR A 40 -2.82 18.39 -6.39
C THR A 40 -1.88 19.48 -6.90
N ARG A 41 -1.75 20.57 -6.15
CA ARG A 41 -0.82 21.66 -6.45
C ARG A 41 0.61 21.16 -6.53
N LEU A 42 1.08 20.41 -5.52
CA LEU A 42 2.41 19.82 -5.52
C LEU A 42 2.59 18.79 -6.66
N LEU A 43 1.56 18.08 -7.09
CA LEU A 43 1.70 17.14 -8.20
C LEU A 43 1.72 17.81 -9.58
N LEU A 44 1.10 18.99 -9.74
CA LEU A 44 0.99 19.71 -11.01
C LEU A 44 2.07 20.80 -11.20
N GLU A 45 2.51 21.45 -10.12
CA GLU A 45 3.43 22.58 -10.18
C GLU A 45 4.91 22.17 -10.13
N VAL A 46 5.22 20.90 -9.87
CA VAL A 46 6.61 20.42 -9.79
C VAL A 46 7.23 20.41 -11.16
N ARG A 47 8.09 21.42 -11.38
CA ARG A 47 8.94 21.54 -12.57
C ARG A 47 10.03 20.46 -12.49
N PRO A 48 10.48 19.90 -13.63
CA PRO A 48 11.53 18.87 -13.68
C PRO A 48 12.86 19.25 -13.01
N GLU A 49 13.07 20.54 -12.72
CA GLU A 49 14.31 21.08 -12.13
C GLU A 49 14.22 21.19 -10.58
N ASP A 50 13.02 21.04 -9.99
CA ASP A 50 12.75 21.37 -8.57
C ASP A 50 12.34 20.13 -7.73
N HIS A 51 12.71 18.93 -8.21
CA HIS A 51 12.34 17.64 -7.61
C HIS A 51 12.72 17.50 -6.13
N ALA A 52 13.86 18.05 -5.71
CA ALA A 52 14.32 17.96 -4.32
C ALA A 52 13.46 18.80 -3.35
N GLY A 53 12.97 19.96 -3.79
CA GLY A 53 12.03 20.78 -3.02
C GLY A 53 10.68 20.09 -2.90
N ALA A 54 10.17 19.60 -4.05
CA ALA A 54 8.91 18.86 -4.15
C ALA A 54 8.85 17.64 -3.21
N GLU A 55 9.93 16.88 -3.15
CA GLU A 55 10.09 15.71 -2.30
C GLU A 55 9.82 16.03 -0.82
N THR A 56 10.45 17.09 -0.30
CA THR A 56 10.33 17.49 1.11
C THR A 56 8.91 17.95 1.43
N TYR A 57 8.29 18.73 0.54
CA TYR A 57 6.90 19.18 0.70
C TYR A 57 5.91 18.02 0.64
N LEU A 58 6.11 17.07 -0.28
CA LEU A 58 5.27 15.87 -0.38
C LEU A 58 5.40 15.00 0.87
N ASN A 59 6.62 14.81 1.40
CA ASN A 59 6.79 14.06 2.64
C ASN A 59 6.12 14.76 3.84
N ALA A 60 6.29 16.07 3.99
CA ALA A 60 5.64 16.83 5.07
C ALA A 60 4.11 16.79 4.96
N LEU A 61 3.56 16.89 3.74
CA LEU A 61 2.14 16.74 3.49
C LEU A 61 1.65 15.33 3.87
N ALA A 62 2.44 14.30 3.54
CA ALA A 62 2.13 12.93 3.87
C ALA A 62 2.06 12.70 5.38
N ASP A 63 3.06 13.18 6.12
CA ASP A 63 3.11 13.10 7.59
C ASP A 63 1.92 13.84 8.24
N HIS A 64 1.59 15.03 7.73
CA HIS A 64 0.43 15.79 8.20
C HIS A 64 -0.89 15.03 7.95
N ALA A 65 -1.12 14.56 6.72
CA ALA A 65 -2.32 13.82 6.36
C ALA A 65 -2.45 12.50 7.15
N LYS A 66 -1.34 11.78 7.38
CA LYS A 66 -1.30 10.61 8.26
C LYS A 66 -1.77 10.96 9.68
N GLY A 67 -1.24 12.04 10.25
CA GLY A 67 -1.61 12.49 11.59
C GLY A 67 -3.12 12.78 11.73
N GLU A 68 -3.70 13.49 10.75
CA GLU A 68 -5.14 13.74 10.72
C GLU A 68 -5.95 12.45 10.58
N ALA A 69 -5.53 11.52 9.71
CA ALA A 69 -6.18 10.22 9.57
C ALA A 69 -6.18 9.42 10.88
N ASP A 70 -5.04 9.39 11.59
CA ASP A 70 -4.88 8.68 12.86
C ASP A 70 -5.78 9.24 13.97
N ILE A 71 -6.03 10.55 13.97
CA ILE A 71 -6.98 11.20 14.90
C ILE A 71 -8.42 10.80 14.56
N LEU A 72 -8.75 10.74 13.27
CA LEU A 72 -10.13 10.54 12.81
C LEU A 72 -10.56 9.07 12.74
N ARG A 73 -9.62 8.11 12.63
CA ARG A 73 -9.91 6.68 12.38
C ARG A 73 -10.82 6.00 13.41
N ASN A 74 -10.86 6.50 14.64
CA ASN A 74 -11.67 5.94 15.73
C ASN A 74 -13.06 6.60 15.86
N SER A 75 -13.36 7.62 15.05
CA SER A 75 -14.62 8.36 15.11
C SER A 75 -15.56 7.91 14.00
N SER A 76 -16.65 7.21 14.34
CA SER A 76 -17.57 6.59 13.36
C SER A 76 -18.20 7.55 12.34
N GLY A 77 -18.32 8.84 12.69
CA GLY A 77 -18.79 9.90 11.79
C GLY A 77 -17.70 10.52 10.89
N SER A 78 -16.43 10.24 11.16
CA SER A 78 -15.27 10.80 10.46
C SER A 78 -14.46 9.75 9.68
N ILE A 79 -14.91 8.49 9.65
CA ILE A 79 -14.24 7.41 8.93
C ILE A 79 -13.99 7.74 7.45
N PRO A 80 -14.95 8.29 6.68
CA PRO A 80 -14.70 8.63 5.28
C PRO A 80 -13.55 9.62 5.12
N ASP A 81 -13.47 10.61 6.03
CA ASP A 81 -12.41 11.61 6.02
C ASP A 81 -11.06 11.00 6.40
N ALA A 82 -11.03 10.08 7.37
CA ALA A 82 -9.83 9.32 7.71
C ALA A 82 -9.30 8.51 6.50
N ILE A 83 -10.19 7.86 5.75
CA ILE A 83 -9.83 7.13 4.53
C ILE A 83 -9.26 8.10 3.47
N ALA A 84 -9.89 9.25 3.27
CA ALA A 84 -9.42 10.26 2.33
C ALA A 84 -8.04 10.79 2.71
N TYR A 85 -7.79 11.07 3.99
CA TYR A 85 -6.48 11.48 4.49
C TYR A 85 -5.42 10.39 4.33
N TYR A 86 -5.73 9.12 4.60
CA TYR A 86 -4.79 8.02 4.31
C TYR A 86 -4.46 7.91 2.82
N ARG A 87 -5.44 8.11 1.93
CA ARG A 87 -5.23 8.15 0.48
C ARG A 87 -4.31 9.30 0.06
N ILE A 88 -4.49 10.50 0.63
CA ILE A 88 -3.60 11.64 0.42
C ILE A 88 -2.18 11.31 0.89
N ALA A 89 -2.04 10.80 2.12
CA ALA A 89 -0.74 10.43 2.70
C ALA A 89 -0.01 9.39 1.85
N ALA A 90 -0.70 8.34 1.44
CA ALA A 90 -0.15 7.30 0.58
C ALA A 90 0.32 7.86 -0.76
N THR A 91 -0.49 8.70 -1.40
CA THR A 91 -0.12 9.34 -2.67
C THR A 91 1.11 10.22 -2.51
N ALA A 92 1.15 11.02 -1.44
CA ALA A 92 2.24 11.95 -1.17
C ALA A 92 3.56 11.23 -0.87
N TYR A 93 3.55 10.17 -0.03
CA TYR A 93 4.74 9.34 0.18
C TYR A 93 5.23 8.71 -1.12
N TRP A 94 4.35 8.10 -1.92
CA TRP A 94 4.74 7.51 -3.19
C TRP A 94 5.36 8.55 -4.13
N ARG A 95 4.69 9.69 -4.32
CA ARG A 95 5.10 10.73 -5.27
C ARG A 95 6.31 11.54 -4.81
N SER A 96 6.67 11.46 -3.52
CA SER A 96 7.92 12.04 -3.03
C SER A 96 9.14 11.40 -3.69
N GLY A 97 9.05 10.14 -4.15
CA GLY A 97 10.18 9.41 -4.73
C GLY A 97 11.25 9.02 -3.69
N ARG A 98 10.97 9.23 -2.40
CA ARG A 98 11.90 8.90 -1.32
C ARG A 98 11.97 7.41 -1.08
N ASN A 99 13.19 6.90 -1.04
CA ASN A 99 13.43 5.48 -0.78
C ASN A 99 13.22 5.10 0.70
N ASP A 100 13.33 6.05 1.62
CA ASP A 100 13.21 5.82 3.08
C ASP A 100 11.76 5.91 3.59
N VAL A 101 10.81 6.40 2.78
CA VAL A 101 9.40 6.53 3.18
C VAL A 101 8.55 5.31 2.82
N ALA A 102 9.14 4.27 2.21
CA ALA A 102 8.42 3.07 1.80
C ALA A 102 7.64 2.43 2.97
N ASN A 103 8.24 2.35 4.16
CA ASN A 103 7.54 1.83 5.35
C ASN A 103 6.32 2.68 5.73
N ASN A 104 6.45 4.01 5.66
CA ASN A 104 5.35 4.92 5.98
C ASN A 104 4.23 4.81 4.94
N LEU A 105 4.59 4.74 3.65
CA LEU A 105 3.66 4.45 2.55
C LEU A 105 2.83 3.19 2.84
N PHE A 106 3.49 2.12 3.28
CA PHE A 106 2.80 0.86 3.58
C PHE A 106 1.90 0.95 4.81
N GLU A 107 2.36 1.60 5.87
CA GLU A 107 1.59 1.80 7.08
C GLU A 107 0.28 2.56 6.81
N VAL A 108 0.35 3.70 6.11
CA VAL A 108 -0.86 4.49 5.80
C VAL A 108 -1.81 3.75 4.88
N THR A 109 -1.26 2.96 3.95
CA THR A 109 -2.05 2.15 3.03
C THR A 109 -2.75 1.00 3.75
N GLU A 110 -2.11 0.40 4.76
CA GLU A 110 -2.68 -0.66 5.59
C GLU A 110 -3.81 -0.14 6.46
N ASN A 111 -3.57 0.97 7.14
CA ASN A 111 -4.57 1.59 7.98
C ASN A 111 -5.79 2.02 7.16
N GLY A 112 -5.57 2.66 6.01
CA GLY A 112 -6.65 3.07 5.11
C GLY A 112 -7.44 1.89 4.52
N SER A 113 -6.75 0.85 4.05
CA SER A 113 -7.40 -0.36 3.50
C SER A 113 -8.21 -1.11 4.55
N SER A 114 -7.70 -1.19 5.78
CA SER A 114 -8.40 -1.80 6.92
C SER A 114 -9.69 -1.05 7.25
N LEU A 115 -9.66 0.29 7.24
CA LEU A 115 -10.86 1.11 7.42
C LEU A 115 -11.88 0.88 6.28
N CYS A 116 -11.42 0.77 5.04
CA CYS A 116 -12.25 0.46 3.89
C CYS A 116 -12.97 -0.89 4.03
N ALA A 117 -12.30 -1.92 4.55
CA ALA A 117 -12.90 -3.23 4.79
C ALA A 117 -13.90 -3.21 5.96
N ALA A 118 -13.59 -2.49 7.04
CA ALA A 118 -14.45 -2.38 8.22
C ALA A 118 -15.73 -1.54 8.00
N SER A 119 -15.75 -0.70 6.96
CA SER A 119 -16.74 0.36 6.80
C SER A 119 -17.62 0.21 5.55
N SER A 120 -17.92 -1.03 5.16
CA SER A 120 -18.46 -1.47 3.86
C SER A 120 -19.49 -0.56 3.16
N ASN A 121 -20.37 0.15 3.88
CA ASN A 121 -21.40 1.01 3.28
C ASN A 121 -21.13 2.52 3.37
N LYS A 122 -20.01 2.95 3.98
CA LYS A 122 -19.65 4.36 4.20
C LYS A 122 -18.28 4.73 3.62
N ALA A 123 -17.52 3.75 3.18
CA ALA A 123 -16.18 3.97 2.67
C ALA A 123 -16.23 4.57 1.26
N PRO A 124 -15.48 5.65 0.95
CA PRO A 124 -15.46 6.21 -0.39
C PRO A 124 -14.81 5.24 -1.38
N ASP A 125 -15.60 4.75 -2.36
CA ASP A 125 -15.14 3.74 -3.33
C ASP A 125 -13.85 4.15 -4.05
N ARG A 126 -13.78 5.39 -4.52
CA ARG A 126 -12.58 5.94 -5.17
C ARG A 126 -11.33 5.78 -4.30
N ASP A 127 -11.40 6.21 -3.05
CA ASP A 127 -10.24 6.24 -2.16
C ASP A 127 -9.84 4.82 -1.74
N CYS A 128 -10.82 3.95 -1.50
CA CYS A 128 -10.57 2.55 -1.19
C CYS A 128 -9.95 1.78 -2.35
N MET A 129 -10.45 1.97 -3.57
CA MET A 129 -9.82 1.37 -4.76
C MET A 129 -8.41 1.89 -4.95
N PHE A 130 -8.15 3.17 -4.70
CA PHE A 130 -6.80 3.73 -4.83
C PHE A 130 -5.83 3.10 -3.82
N LEU A 131 -6.25 2.98 -2.55
CA LEU A 131 -5.46 2.36 -1.48
C LEU A 131 -5.23 0.87 -1.67
N GLN A 132 -6.18 0.15 -2.27
CA GLN A 132 -6.08 -1.29 -2.49
C GLN A 132 -5.43 -1.68 -3.83
N LEU A 133 -5.51 -0.82 -4.85
CA LEU A 133 -4.96 -1.10 -6.18
C LEU A 133 -3.67 -0.34 -6.45
N VAL A 134 -3.72 0.99 -6.41
CA VAL A 134 -2.65 1.81 -7.00
C VAL A 134 -1.43 1.77 -6.10
N ILE A 135 -1.62 1.97 -4.80
CA ILE A 135 -0.50 2.10 -3.88
C ILE A 135 0.29 0.81 -3.66
N PRO A 136 -0.33 -0.38 -3.51
CA PRO A 136 0.44 -1.61 -3.32
C PRO A 136 1.38 -1.91 -4.50
N PHE A 137 0.95 -1.65 -5.74
CA PHE A 137 1.82 -1.80 -6.91
C PHE A 137 2.87 -0.71 -7.01
N ALA A 138 2.52 0.55 -6.71
CA ALA A 138 3.49 1.65 -6.64
C ALA A 138 4.59 1.41 -5.60
N GLY A 139 4.24 0.81 -4.47
CA GLY A 139 5.22 0.42 -3.46
C GLY A 139 6.12 -0.72 -3.92
N LEU A 140 5.60 -1.71 -4.64
CA LEU A 140 6.45 -2.74 -5.28
C LEU A 140 7.42 -2.13 -6.28
N GLU A 141 6.97 -1.19 -7.10
CA GLU A 141 7.80 -0.46 -8.07
C GLU A 141 8.94 0.27 -7.35
N SER A 142 8.65 1.03 -6.29
CA SER A 142 9.67 1.69 -5.48
C SER A 142 10.68 0.72 -4.86
N ILE A 143 10.26 -0.48 -4.44
CA ILE A 143 11.23 -1.49 -3.97
C ILE A 143 12.06 -2.08 -5.12
N ALA A 144 11.44 -2.34 -6.27
CA ALA A 144 12.11 -2.89 -7.44
C ALA A 144 13.20 -1.93 -7.97
N GLU A 145 12.96 -0.62 -7.95
CA GLU A 145 13.96 0.39 -8.31
C GLU A 145 15.17 0.40 -7.36
N ARG A 146 14.98 0.05 -6.08
CA ARG A 146 16.04 -0.01 -5.06
C ARG A 146 16.85 -1.30 -5.11
N SER A 147 16.22 -2.39 -5.51
CA SER A 147 16.77 -3.74 -5.37
C SER A 147 16.81 -4.38 -6.75
N ASP A 148 17.96 -4.27 -7.44
CA ASP A 148 18.26 -5.09 -8.63
C ASP A 148 18.41 -6.57 -8.22
N LEU A 149 17.32 -7.14 -7.72
CA LEU A 149 17.30 -8.42 -7.05
C LEU A 149 17.65 -9.53 -8.02
N SER A 150 17.22 -9.39 -9.28
CA SER A 150 17.57 -10.30 -10.37
C SER A 150 19.07 -10.24 -10.69
N GLY A 151 19.67 -9.05 -10.78
CA GLY A 151 21.12 -8.90 -10.96
C GLY A 151 21.92 -9.52 -9.81
N LEU A 152 21.52 -9.25 -8.57
CA LEU A 152 22.16 -9.80 -7.37
C LEU A 152 22.04 -11.33 -7.29
N LEU A 153 20.87 -11.89 -7.64
CA LEU A 153 20.70 -13.33 -7.72
C LEU A 153 21.64 -13.92 -8.79
N ASN A 154 21.74 -13.29 -9.96
CA ASN A 154 22.61 -13.77 -11.04
C ASN A 154 24.11 -13.68 -10.70
N SER A 155 24.53 -12.76 -9.83
CA SER A 155 25.93 -12.61 -9.45
C SER A 155 26.46 -13.64 -8.45
N VAL A 156 25.58 -14.42 -7.82
CA VAL A 156 25.97 -15.45 -6.84
C VAL A 156 25.99 -16.83 -7.51
N SER A 157 27.08 -17.59 -7.41
CA SER A 157 27.15 -18.93 -7.99
C SER A 157 27.95 -19.90 -7.13
N PHE A 158 27.27 -20.56 -6.20
CA PHE A 158 27.87 -21.64 -5.39
C PHE A 158 28.12 -22.96 -6.16
N SER A 159 28.13 -22.92 -7.50
CA SER A 159 28.50 -24.06 -8.34
C SER A 159 29.92 -23.94 -8.93
N ASP A 160 30.59 -22.79 -8.73
CA ASP A 160 31.90 -22.49 -9.33
C ASP A 160 33.10 -23.00 -8.51
N GLY A 161 32.84 -23.71 -7.40
CA GLY A 161 33.87 -24.24 -6.52
C GLY A 161 34.39 -23.23 -5.48
N THR A 162 33.83 -22.01 -5.44
CA THR A 162 34.10 -21.02 -4.40
C THR A 162 32.81 -20.52 -3.73
N ALA A 163 32.95 -20.11 -2.47
CA ALA A 163 31.92 -19.38 -1.73
C ALA A 163 32.60 -18.21 -1.04
N THR A 164 32.55 -17.05 -1.70
CA THR A 164 33.19 -15.84 -1.19
C THR A 164 32.33 -15.17 -0.12
N GLN A 165 32.96 -14.42 0.79
CA GLN A 165 32.21 -13.60 1.75
C GLN A 165 31.29 -12.60 1.05
N GLY A 166 31.71 -12.06 -0.10
CA GLY A 166 30.90 -11.14 -0.90
C GLY A 166 29.61 -11.77 -1.44
N GLU A 167 29.65 -13.05 -1.83
CA GLU A 167 28.44 -13.78 -2.24
C GLU A 167 27.51 -14.06 -1.06
N ILE A 168 28.06 -14.38 0.11
CA ILE A 168 27.28 -14.58 1.34
C ILE A 168 26.61 -13.27 1.77
N ASP A 169 27.34 -12.16 1.73
CA ASP A 169 26.80 -10.82 2.01
C ASP A 169 25.71 -10.43 0.99
N THR A 170 25.90 -10.81 -0.28
CA THR A 170 24.89 -10.61 -1.32
C THR A 170 23.63 -11.43 -1.06
N MET A 171 23.77 -12.68 -0.63
CA MET A 171 22.63 -13.52 -0.23
C MET A 171 21.87 -12.95 0.97
N MET A 172 22.55 -12.35 1.96
CA MET A 172 21.88 -11.65 3.06
C MET A 172 21.08 -10.44 2.58
N LYS A 173 21.61 -9.63 1.66
CA LYS A 173 20.88 -8.50 1.05
C LYS A 173 19.66 -8.95 0.25
N ILE A 174 19.78 -10.06 -0.48
CA ILE A 174 18.67 -10.67 -1.22
C ILE A 174 17.57 -11.09 -0.22
N TYR A 175 17.94 -11.74 0.87
CA TYR A 175 17.00 -12.13 1.93
C TYR A 175 16.28 -10.93 2.55
N GLU A 176 17.01 -9.87 2.93
CA GLU A 176 16.42 -8.64 3.47
C GLU A 176 15.41 -8.01 2.49
N SER A 177 15.73 -8.03 1.20
CA SER A 177 14.83 -7.54 0.16
C SER A 177 13.56 -8.41 0.04
N LEU A 178 13.70 -9.74 0.06
CA LEU A 178 12.55 -10.66 0.04
C LEU A 178 11.66 -10.52 1.27
N VAL A 179 12.23 -10.26 2.45
CA VAL A 179 11.49 -9.96 3.69
C VAL A 179 10.66 -8.67 3.54
N GLN A 180 11.21 -7.64 2.89
CA GLN A 180 10.51 -6.38 2.65
C GLN A 180 9.40 -6.51 1.59
N VAL A 181 9.63 -7.26 0.51
CA VAL A 181 8.67 -7.42 -0.59
C VAL A 181 7.50 -8.33 -0.20
N LYS A 182 7.74 -9.38 0.59
CA LYS A 182 6.73 -10.37 0.97
C LYS A 182 5.38 -9.76 1.42
N PRO A 183 5.33 -8.87 2.42
CA PRO A 183 4.05 -8.35 2.91
C PRO A 183 3.26 -7.58 1.84
N LEU A 184 3.94 -7.01 0.84
CA LEU A 184 3.30 -6.27 -0.25
C LEU A 184 2.57 -7.19 -1.20
N VAL A 185 3.26 -8.24 -1.62
CA VAL A 185 2.69 -9.27 -2.49
C VAL A 185 1.56 -9.97 -1.75
N ALA A 186 1.77 -10.34 -0.48
CA ALA A 186 0.72 -10.95 0.35
C ALA A 186 -0.53 -10.05 0.46
N LYS A 187 -0.35 -8.74 0.59
CA LYS A 187 -1.45 -7.77 0.64
C LYS A 187 -2.17 -7.62 -0.67
N ILE A 188 -1.44 -7.54 -1.79
CA ILE A 188 -2.03 -7.58 -3.12
C ILE A 188 -2.92 -8.81 -3.21
N LEU A 189 -2.43 -10.00 -2.85
CA LEU A 189 -3.17 -11.26 -2.93
C LEU A 189 -4.29 -11.42 -1.89
N ALA A 190 -4.24 -10.68 -0.78
CA ALA A 190 -5.26 -10.68 0.25
C ALA A 190 -6.52 -9.88 -0.13
N VAL A 191 -6.53 -9.21 -1.29
CA VAL A 191 -7.73 -8.55 -1.80
C VAL A 191 -8.80 -9.61 -2.04
N SER A 192 -9.79 -9.62 -1.14
CA SER A 192 -10.91 -10.57 -1.15
C SER A 192 -11.88 -10.26 -2.29
N THR A 193 -13.05 -10.91 -2.31
CA THR A 193 -14.16 -10.62 -3.21
C THR A 193 -14.80 -9.26 -2.89
N ASP A 194 -14.00 -8.20 -2.88
CA ASP A 194 -14.49 -6.84 -2.78
C ASP A 194 -15.34 -6.58 -4.03
N ASN A 195 -16.63 -6.39 -3.82
CA ASN A 195 -17.62 -6.25 -4.89
C ASN A 195 -17.28 -5.06 -5.82
N ARG A 196 -16.47 -4.10 -5.36
CA ARG A 196 -16.01 -2.96 -6.16
C ARG A 196 -15.14 -3.39 -7.35
N TYR A 197 -14.37 -4.46 -7.22
CA TYR A 197 -13.66 -5.05 -8.37
C TYR A 197 -14.61 -5.76 -9.32
N LEU A 198 -15.61 -6.44 -8.76
CA LEU A 198 -16.60 -7.15 -9.55
C LEU A 198 -17.52 -6.18 -10.33
N SER A 199 -17.72 -4.96 -9.85
CA SER A 199 -18.52 -3.93 -10.52
C SER A 199 -17.77 -3.14 -11.60
N HIS A 200 -16.44 -3.25 -11.69
CA HIS A 200 -15.61 -2.52 -12.64
C HIS A 200 -14.63 -3.43 -13.39
N ALA A 201 -15.09 -4.04 -14.49
CA ALA A 201 -14.33 -5.03 -15.27
C ALA A 201 -12.90 -4.56 -15.65
N GLY A 202 -12.73 -3.31 -16.09
CA GLY A 202 -11.39 -2.80 -16.44
C GLY A 202 -10.43 -2.73 -15.25
N MET A 203 -10.92 -2.40 -14.05
CA MET A 203 -10.09 -2.37 -12.84
C MET A 203 -9.78 -3.77 -12.33
N ARG A 204 -10.73 -4.70 -12.43
CA ARG A 204 -10.48 -6.12 -12.17
C ARG A 204 -9.38 -6.66 -13.06
N ASP A 205 -9.47 -6.44 -14.37
CA ASP A 205 -8.49 -6.97 -15.33
C ASP A 205 -7.09 -6.33 -15.14
N TYR A 206 -7.04 -5.03 -14.79
CA TYR A 206 -5.81 -4.37 -14.39
C TYR A 206 -5.21 -5.02 -13.14
N TYR A 207 -6.00 -5.15 -12.07
CA TYR A 207 -5.56 -5.74 -10.82
C TYR A 207 -5.06 -7.17 -11.02
N CYS A 208 -5.83 -8.03 -11.68
CA CYS A 208 -5.50 -9.44 -11.86
C CYS A 208 -4.18 -9.65 -12.60
N ARG A 209 -3.93 -8.84 -13.63
CA ARG A 209 -2.67 -8.86 -14.38
C ARG A 209 -1.48 -8.48 -13.49
N ASN A 210 -1.59 -7.38 -12.76
CA ASN A 210 -0.51 -6.90 -11.91
C ASN A 210 -0.29 -7.80 -10.68
N ALA A 211 -1.36 -8.36 -10.11
CA ALA A 211 -1.29 -9.33 -9.02
C ALA A 211 -0.57 -10.61 -9.46
N ARG A 212 -0.88 -11.10 -10.67
CA ARG A 212 -0.17 -12.24 -11.27
C ARG A 212 1.31 -11.93 -11.47
N ASN A 213 1.64 -10.80 -12.08
CA ASN A 213 3.02 -10.39 -12.28
C ASN A 213 3.78 -10.28 -10.95
N ALA A 214 3.17 -9.70 -9.92
CA ALA A 214 3.79 -9.56 -8.59
C ALA A 214 4.02 -10.92 -7.90
N PHE A 215 3.06 -11.84 -8.01
CA PHE A 215 3.18 -13.20 -7.49
C PHE A 215 4.29 -13.96 -8.21
N GLU A 216 4.24 -14.03 -9.54
CA GLU A 216 5.20 -14.79 -10.36
C GLU A 216 6.63 -14.25 -10.20
N ASP A 217 6.80 -12.93 -10.15
CA ASP A 217 8.11 -12.30 -9.95
C ASP A 217 8.68 -12.61 -8.56
N TYR A 218 7.86 -12.51 -7.51
CA TYR A 218 8.29 -12.82 -6.14
C TYR A 218 8.60 -14.30 -5.96
N ASP A 219 7.68 -15.19 -6.36
CA ASP A 219 7.81 -16.63 -6.21
C ASP A 219 9.01 -17.17 -7.01
N GLY A 220 9.20 -16.67 -8.24
CA GLY A 220 10.36 -17.00 -9.05
C GLY A 220 11.68 -16.61 -8.38
N LYS A 221 11.78 -15.39 -7.84
CA LYS A 221 12.98 -14.93 -7.11
C LYS A 221 13.22 -15.70 -5.82
N LEU A 222 12.16 -16.03 -5.08
CA LEU A 222 12.25 -16.86 -3.88
C LEU A 222 12.73 -18.29 -4.21
N GLY A 223 12.24 -18.87 -5.32
CA GLY A 223 12.70 -20.18 -5.80
C GLY A 223 14.18 -20.19 -6.13
N VAL A 224 14.67 -19.19 -6.87
CA VAL A 224 16.10 -19.05 -7.20
C VAL A 224 16.94 -18.84 -5.93
N PHE A 225 16.49 -17.97 -5.02
CA PHE A 225 17.16 -17.75 -3.74
C PHE A 225 17.27 -19.05 -2.92
N THR A 226 16.17 -19.79 -2.79
CA THR A 226 16.12 -21.07 -2.08
C THR A 226 17.10 -22.06 -2.70
N GLY A 227 17.12 -22.17 -4.03
CA GLY A 227 18.07 -23.02 -4.75
C GLY A 227 19.53 -22.64 -4.47
N LYS A 228 19.84 -21.35 -4.35
CA LYS A 228 21.20 -20.89 -3.98
C LYS A 228 21.55 -21.21 -2.54
N VAL A 229 20.61 -21.09 -1.60
CA VAL A 229 20.85 -21.51 -0.20
C VAL A 229 21.11 -23.02 -0.12
N THR A 230 20.36 -23.82 -0.87
CA THR A 230 20.62 -25.26 -0.99
C THR A 230 22.00 -25.52 -1.58
N GLY A 231 22.36 -24.85 -2.67
CA GLY A 231 23.69 -24.96 -3.28
C GLY A 231 24.83 -24.60 -2.33
N LEU A 232 24.67 -23.55 -1.50
CA LEU A 232 25.65 -23.23 -0.46
C LEU A 232 25.76 -24.37 0.58
N SER A 233 24.61 -24.89 1.04
CA SER A 233 24.58 -25.97 2.04
C SER A 233 25.24 -27.26 1.54
N GLU A 234 25.03 -27.59 0.27
CA GLU A 234 25.54 -28.83 -0.35
C GLU A 234 27.01 -28.72 -0.75
N ASN A 235 27.41 -27.62 -1.39
CA ASN A 235 28.76 -27.46 -1.92
C ASN A 235 29.74 -26.89 -0.89
N PHE A 236 29.24 -26.15 0.11
CA PHE A 236 30.04 -25.42 1.09
C PHE A 236 29.44 -25.51 2.51
N PRO A 237 29.29 -26.72 3.08
CA PRO A 237 28.61 -26.93 4.35
C PRO A 237 29.26 -26.19 5.54
N ALA A 238 30.58 -25.94 5.48
CA ALA A 238 31.29 -25.18 6.52
C ALA A 238 30.90 -23.70 6.53
N GLN A 239 30.62 -23.10 5.36
CA GLN A 239 30.21 -21.72 5.21
C GLN A 239 28.70 -21.50 5.44
N ARG A 240 27.92 -22.57 5.58
CA ARG A 240 26.45 -22.47 5.77
C ARG A 240 26.05 -21.65 6.99
N GLY A 241 26.86 -21.70 8.05
CA GLY A 241 26.65 -20.92 9.27
C GLY A 241 26.78 -19.42 9.08
N ASP A 242 27.59 -18.98 8.10
CA ASP A 242 27.90 -17.58 7.86
C ASP A 242 26.73 -16.82 7.25
N LEU A 243 25.84 -17.52 6.55
CA LEU A 243 24.63 -16.95 5.96
C LEU A 243 23.64 -16.46 7.03
N LYS A 244 23.69 -17.00 8.26
CA LYS A 244 22.82 -16.63 9.39
C LYS A 244 21.30 -16.66 9.12
N ILE A 245 20.89 -17.36 8.06
CA ILE A 245 19.47 -17.58 7.70
C ILE A 245 19.13 -19.05 7.95
N THR A 246 18.06 -19.29 8.68
CA THR A 246 17.55 -20.64 9.00
C THR A 246 16.59 -21.14 7.91
N GLU A 247 16.43 -22.45 7.77
CA GLU A 247 15.43 -23.03 6.85
C GLU A 247 14.02 -22.52 7.14
N LYS A 248 13.65 -22.44 8.43
CA LYS A 248 12.38 -21.87 8.87
C LYS A 248 12.18 -20.42 8.42
N GLN A 249 13.24 -19.61 8.40
CA GLN A 249 13.15 -18.23 7.89
C GLN A 249 12.88 -18.19 6.38
N ILE A 250 13.44 -19.14 5.62
CA ILE A 250 13.22 -19.27 4.17
C ILE A 250 11.80 -19.77 3.90
N GLU A 251 11.34 -20.80 4.61
CA GLU A 251 9.95 -21.27 4.55
C GLU A 251 8.96 -20.14 4.86
N ASN A 252 9.29 -19.33 5.87
CA ASN A 252 8.53 -18.14 6.22
C ASN A 252 8.59 -17.02 5.17
N LEU A 253 9.33 -17.15 4.07
CA LEU A 253 9.20 -16.24 2.92
C LEU A 253 8.06 -16.65 1.99
N GLY A 254 7.63 -17.92 2.01
CA GLY A 254 6.54 -18.41 1.17
C GLY A 254 5.23 -17.62 1.33
N LEU A 255 4.60 -17.30 0.20
CA LEU A 255 3.28 -16.66 0.16
C LEU A 255 2.21 -17.66 0.62
N GLN A 256 1.26 -17.19 1.43
CA GLN A 256 0.17 -18.02 1.96
C GLN A 256 -1.12 -17.94 1.12
N ASN A 257 -1.24 -16.88 0.31
CA ASN A 257 -2.38 -16.64 -0.56
C ASN A 257 -1.96 -16.89 -2.00
N ASP A 258 -2.85 -17.47 -2.79
CA ASP A 258 -2.74 -17.55 -4.24
C ASP A 258 -3.39 -16.32 -4.90
N ILE A 259 -3.28 -16.19 -6.22
CA ILE A 259 -4.02 -15.24 -7.02
C ILE A 259 -5.52 -15.33 -6.69
N PRO A 260 -6.21 -14.21 -6.39
CA PRO A 260 -7.62 -14.27 -6.02
C PRO A 260 -8.48 -14.98 -7.05
N ALA A 261 -9.40 -15.83 -6.60
CA ALA A 261 -10.20 -16.70 -7.48
C ALA A 261 -11.01 -15.94 -8.54
N PHE A 262 -11.35 -14.66 -8.31
CA PHE A 262 -12.04 -13.83 -9.31
C PHE A 262 -11.15 -13.43 -10.50
N CYS A 263 -9.84 -13.65 -10.41
CA CYS A 263 -8.87 -13.46 -11.48
C CYS A 263 -8.66 -14.71 -12.36
N SER A 264 -9.28 -15.84 -11.99
CA SER A 264 -9.18 -17.11 -12.71
C SER A 264 -10.37 -17.39 -13.64
N LYS A 265 -11.22 -16.38 -13.86
CA LYS A 265 -12.43 -16.45 -14.71
C LYS A 265 -12.25 -15.74 -16.05
#